data_AF-A0A1Q4WDC8-F1
#
_entry.id   AF-A0A1Q4WDC8-F1
#
_cell.length_a   1.000
_cell.length_b   1.000
_cell.length_c   1.000
_cell.angle_alpha   90.00
_cell.angle_beta   90.00
_cell.angle_gamma   90.00
#
_symmetry.space_group_name_H-M   'P 1'
#
loop_
_entity.id
_entity.type
_entity.pdbx_description
1 polymer ?
#
loop_
_entity_poly.entity_id
_entity_poly.type
_entity_poly.pdbx_seq_one_letter_code
_entity_poly.pdbx_strand_id
1 'polypeptide(L)'
;MPPSTTAPSFAVISGGQVHRALEGRHHEVVGVVEAAYRAHGAGDTVNPPSYFLRFADRPSSRIIALPASVGGDTRVDGIKWISSFPENVAAGLPRASAVLILNDHDTGYPLACLESSIISATRTAASAALAADRLSRGRERPRRIGFFGVGLIARYIHDYLAATGWTFDEAGIHDLSAEYAGGFADYLGRATGEGTAITVHERAEDLVRGSDLLVFATTSGTPHVSDPAWFAHNPLVLHVSLRDLSPEVVLASANVVDDVEHCLKADTSLHLAEQAVGHRGFVDGTLDDVLTGRLTPPTDRPVIFSPFGLGVLDLAVGKHVYDTVRAAGDLPIVEDFFHELRRYG
;
A
#
# COMPACT_ATOMS: atom_id res chain seq x y z
N MET A 1 -33.42 -6.84 -15.70
CA MET A 1 -33.11 -7.89 -16.70
C MET A 1 -32.62 -9.11 -15.94
N PRO A 2 -32.99 -10.35 -16.30
CA PRO A 2 -32.33 -11.51 -15.72
C PRO A 2 -30.82 -11.43 -16.03
N PRO A 3 -29.92 -11.81 -15.09
CA PRO A 3 -28.49 -11.82 -15.36
C PRO A 3 -28.21 -12.73 -16.57
N SER A 4 -27.31 -12.28 -17.43
CA SER A 4 -26.88 -13.03 -18.61
C SER A 4 -26.37 -14.41 -18.19
N THR A 5 -26.97 -15.48 -18.68
CA THR A 5 -26.65 -16.87 -18.34
C THR A 5 -25.47 -17.45 -19.12
N THR A 6 -24.66 -16.59 -19.77
CA THR A 6 -23.44 -17.01 -20.47
C THR A 6 -22.27 -16.97 -19.51
N ALA A 7 -21.50 -18.06 -19.40
CA ALA A 7 -20.30 -18.06 -18.58
C ALA A 7 -19.34 -16.94 -19.05
N PRO A 8 -18.71 -16.21 -18.11
CA PRO A 8 -17.79 -15.14 -18.47
C PRO A 8 -16.54 -15.70 -19.17
N SER A 9 -16.00 -14.92 -20.09
CA SER A 9 -14.69 -15.19 -20.67
C SER A 9 -13.58 -14.90 -19.66
N PHE A 10 -12.42 -15.51 -19.86
CA PHE A 10 -11.25 -15.29 -19.01
C PHE A 10 -10.16 -14.53 -19.77
N ALA A 11 -9.64 -13.45 -19.18
CA ALA A 11 -8.57 -12.64 -19.77
C ALA A 11 -7.25 -12.75 -19.02
N VAL A 12 -6.11 -12.61 -19.70
CA VAL A 12 -4.76 -12.55 -19.07
C VAL A 12 -4.09 -11.21 -19.37
N ILE A 13 -4.19 -10.26 -18.44
CA ILE A 13 -3.72 -8.89 -18.62
C ILE A 13 -2.25 -8.78 -18.19
N SER A 14 -1.40 -8.41 -19.13
CA SER A 14 0.05 -8.26 -18.94
C SER A 14 0.43 -7.02 -18.12
N GLY A 15 1.63 -7.01 -17.54
CA GLY A 15 2.17 -5.84 -16.83
C GLY A 15 2.25 -4.59 -17.70
N GLY A 16 2.48 -4.73 -19.01
CA GLY A 16 2.46 -3.61 -19.95
C GLY A 16 1.07 -2.98 -20.12
N GLN A 17 0.02 -3.80 -20.14
CA GLN A 17 -1.37 -3.31 -20.16
C GLN A 17 -1.77 -2.67 -18.83
N VAL A 18 -1.38 -3.29 -17.71
CA VAL A 18 -1.59 -2.74 -16.36
C VAL A 18 -0.93 -1.37 -16.23
N HIS A 19 0.33 -1.24 -16.66
CA HIS A 19 1.06 0.01 -16.63
C HIS A 19 0.34 1.11 -17.43
N ARG A 20 0.00 0.84 -18.70
CA ARG A 20 -0.71 1.81 -19.55
C ARG A 20 -2.09 2.19 -19.01
N ALA A 21 -2.77 1.28 -18.33
CA ALA A 21 -4.08 1.55 -17.74
C ALA A 21 -3.99 2.48 -16.52
N LEU A 22 -2.83 2.56 -15.85
CA LEU A 22 -2.63 3.35 -14.63
C LEU A 22 -1.79 4.63 -14.86
N GLU A 23 -0.97 4.65 -15.91
CA GLU A 23 -0.06 5.75 -16.23
C GLU A 23 -0.81 7.07 -16.42
N GLY A 24 -0.37 8.13 -15.72
CA GLY A 24 -0.97 9.45 -15.77
C GLY A 24 -2.33 9.58 -15.07
N ARG A 25 -2.78 8.56 -14.33
CA ARG A 25 -4.11 8.53 -13.67
C ARG A 25 -4.05 8.58 -12.14
N HIS A 26 -2.98 9.14 -11.56
CA HIS A 26 -2.74 9.13 -10.11
C HIS A 26 -3.94 9.62 -9.29
N HIS A 27 -4.57 10.74 -9.68
CA HIS A 27 -5.75 11.27 -9.00
C HIS A 27 -6.96 10.32 -9.05
N GLU A 28 -7.20 9.70 -10.20
CA GLU A 28 -8.29 8.74 -10.36
C GLU A 28 -8.05 7.49 -9.50
N VAL A 29 -6.83 6.97 -9.50
CA VAL A 29 -6.46 5.82 -8.67
C VAL A 29 -6.57 6.14 -7.18
N VAL A 30 -6.19 7.34 -6.74
CA VAL A 30 -6.42 7.79 -5.35
C VAL A 30 -7.91 7.82 -5.03
N GLY A 31 -8.76 8.27 -5.96
CA GLY A 31 -10.22 8.21 -5.83
C GLY A 31 -10.75 6.78 -5.70
N VAL A 32 -10.23 5.84 -6.49
CA VAL A 32 -10.57 4.40 -6.39
C VAL A 32 -10.18 3.84 -5.02
N VAL A 33 -9.00 4.17 -4.51
CA VAL A 33 -8.54 3.74 -3.19
C VAL A 33 -9.36 4.38 -2.07
N GLU A 34 -9.70 5.66 -2.16
CA GLU A 34 -10.59 6.31 -1.19
C GLU A 34 -11.97 5.65 -1.16
N ALA A 35 -12.56 5.37 -2.33
CA ALA A 35 -13.84 4.69 -2.43
C ALA A 35 -13.79 3.28 -1.80
N ALA A 36 -12.70 2.54 -2.03
CA ALA A 36 -12.51 1.23 -1.42
C ALA A 36 -12.38 1.28 0.11
N TYR A 37 -11.69 2.29 0.67
CA TYR A 37 -11.67 2.51 2.12
C TYR A 37 -13.05 2.81 2.70
N ARG A 38 -13.83 3.65 2.02
CA ARG A 38 -15.20 3.99 2.45
C ARG A 38 -16.13 2.78 2.39
N ALA A 39 -16.05 1.99 1.32
CA ALA A 39 -16.81 0.75 1.21
C ALA A 39 -16.43 -0.23 2.32
N HIS A 40 -15.13 -0.33 2.65
CA HIS A 40 -14.66 -1.16 3.74
C HIS A 40 -15.20 -0.71 5.10
N GLY A 41 -15.09 0.59 5.41
CA GLY A 41 -15.61 1.17 6.65
C GLY A 41 -17.14 1.12 6.78
N ALA A 42 -17.86 1.13 5.65
CA ALA A 42 -19.31 0.94 5.61
C ALA A 42 -19.75 -0.53 5.80
N GLY A 43 -18.82 -1.49 5.78
CA GLY A 43 -19.12 -2.92 5.85
C GLY A 43 -19.52 -3.56 4.52
N ASP A 44 -19.34 -2.85 3.39
CA ASP A 44 -19.69 -3.31 2.04
C ASP A 44 -18.58 -4.14 1.38
N THR A 45 -17.72 -4.76 2.19
CA THR A 45 -16.61 -5.60 1.72
C THR A 45 -16.44 -6.82 2.63
N VAL A 46 -15.79 -7.85 2.09
CA VAL A 46 -15.30 -8.98 2.89
C VAL A 46 -13.79 -9.06 2.70
N ASN A 47 -13.02 -8.86 3.78
CA ASN A 47 -11.56 -8.91 3.75
C ASN A 47 -11.04 -9.87 4.84
N PRO A 48 -11.02 -11.19 4.59
CA PRO A 48 -10.49 -12.16 5.55
C PRO A 48 -8.98 -11.96 5.82
N PRO A 49 -8.46 -12.52 6.92
CA PRO A 49 -7.03 -12.48 7.21
C PRO A 49 -6.16 -13.00 6.07
N SER A 50 -5.05 -12.32 5.81
CA SER A 50 -4.06 -12.78 4.84
C SER A 50 -3.43 -14.10 5.26
N TYR A 51 -3.27 -15.04 4.31
CA TYR A 51 -2.66 -16.34 4.57
C TYR A 51 -1.20 -16.35 4.12
N PHE A 52 -0.28 -16.63 5.04
CA PHE A 52 1.16 -16.60 4.79
C PHE A 52 1.70 -18.01 4.56
N LEU A 53 2.11 -18.31 3.33
CA LEU A 53 2.94 -19.46 3.02
C LEU A 53 4.39 -19.13 3.37
N ARG A 54 4.92 -19.79 4.41
CA ARG A 54 6.29 -19.65 4.89
C ARG A 54 7.09 -20.93 4.64
N PHE A 55 8.40 -20.79 4.55
CA PHE A 55 9.31 -21.85 4.19
C PHE A 55 10.40 -22.00 5.26
N ALA A 56 10.63 -23.23 5.73
CA ALA A 56 11.63 -23.49 6.76
C ALA A 56 13.08 -23.36 6.23
N ASP A 57 13.30 -23.71 4.97
CA ASP A 57 14.60 -23.65 4.27
C ASP A 57 14.99 -22.23 3.83
N ARG A 58 14.03 -21.30 3.78
CA ARG A 58 14.22 -19.90 3.37
C ARG A 58 13.33 -18.96 4.21
N PRO A 59 13.65 -18.74 5.49
CA PRO A 59 12.77 -18.06 6.45
C PRO A 59 12.47 -16.58 6.13
N SER A 60 13.31 -15.93 5.32
CA SER A 60 13.13 -14.58 4.80
C SER A 60 12.06 -14.47 3.70
N SER A 61 11.78 -15.60 3.02
CA SER A 61 10.87 -15.68 1.88
C SER A 61 9.46 -16.07 2.29
N ARG A 62 8.47 -15.53 1.57
CA ARG A 62 7.05 -15.83 1.80
C ARG A 62 6.23 -15.65 0.54
N ILE A 63 5.06 -16.29 0.53
CA ILE A 63 3.98 -15.98 -0.42
C ILE A 63 2.71 -15.70 0.37
N ILE A 64 1.93 -14.73 -0.05
CA ILE A 64 0.74 -14.28 0.68
C ILE A 64 -0.48 -14.37 -0.23
N ALA A 65 -1.52 -15.04 0.26
CA ALA A 65 -2.86 -15.01 -0.31
C ALA A 65 -3.69 -13.93 0.40
N LEU A 66 -4.21 -12.99 -0.38
CA LEU A 66 -5.12 -11.94 0.08
C LEU A 66 -6.44 -12.03 -0.70
N PRO A 67 -7.35 -12.96 -0.34
CA PRO A 67 -8.68 -12.99 -0.91
C PRO A 67 -9.52 -11.84 -0.36
N ALA A 68 -10.42 -11.30 -1.19
CA ALA A 68 -11.35 -10.26 -0.78
C ALA A 68 -12.61 -10.24 -1.67
N SER A 69 -13.61 -9.49 -1.24
CA SER A 69 -14.82 -9.16 -1.99
C SER A 69 -15.13 -7.67 -1.80
N VAL A 70 -15.43 -6.97 -2.89
CA VAL A 70 -15.84 -5.57 -2.89
C VAL A 70 -17.24 -5.47 -3.48
N GLY A 71 -18.20 -5.05 -2.65
CA GLY A 71 -19.59 -4.81 -3.05
C GLY A 71 -19.79 -3.46 -3.73
N GLY A 72 -20.96 -2.86 -3.50
CA GLY A 72 -21.32 -1.55 -4.05
C GLY A 72 -21.31 -1.52 -5.59
N ASP A 73 -20.74 -0.47 -6.16
CA ASP A 73 -20.62 -0.29 -7.62
C ASP A 73 -19.41 -1.03 -8.21
N THR A 74 -18.41 -1.40 -7.40
CA THR A 74 -17.21 -2.11 -7.88
C THR A 74 -17.52 -3.56 -8.24
N ARG A 75 -18.36 -4.24 -7.42
CA ARG A 75 -18.85 -5.62 -7.60
C ARG A 75 -17.80 -6.58 -8.16
N VAL A 76 -16.79 -6.89 -7.36
CA VAL A 76 -15.74 -7.81 -7.77
C VAL A 76 -15.25 -8.63 -6.58
N ASP A 77 -15.05 -9.92 -6.82
CA ASP A 77 -14.40 -10.83 -5.89
C ASP A 77 -13.02 -11.19 -6.43
N GLY A 78 -12.15 -11.73 -5.59
CA GLY A 78 -10.90 -12.26 -6.10
C GLY A 78 -9.83 -12.46 -5.05
N ILE A 79 -8.61 -12.61 -5.54
CA ILE A 79 -7.45 -12.88 -4.70
C ILE A 79 -6.18 -12.31 -5.33
N LYS A 80 -5.40 -11.61 -4.51
CA LYS A 80 -3.99 -11.36 -4.81
C LYS A 80 -3.13 -12.48 -4.27
N TRP A 81 -2.27 -13.02 -5.14
CA TRP A 81 -1.23 -13.96 -4.78
C TRP A 81 0.12 -13.30 -5.02
N ILE A 82 0.81 -12.92 -3.94
CA ILE A 82 2.04 -12.13 -3.99
C ILE A 82 3.20 -12.85 -3.29
N SER A 83 4.31 -13.00 -4.02
CA SER A 83 5.57 -13.53 -3.50
C SER A 83 6.46 -12.40 -2.99
N SER A 84 7.31 -12.71 -2.00
CA SER A 84 8.38 -11.84 -1.53
C SER A 84 9.60 -12.69 -1.20
N PHE A 85 10.64 -12.56 -2.03
CA PHE A 85 11.91 -13.28 -1.93
C PHE A 85 13.04 -12.23 -1.91
N PRO A 86 13.52 -11.81 -0.73
CA PRO A 86 14.54 -10.77 -0.60
C PRO A 86 15.82 -11.04 -1.41
N GLU A 87 16.22 -12.30 -1.52
CA GLU A 87 17.45 -12.73 -2.19
C GLU A 87 17.43 -12.50 -3.72
N ASN A 88 16.25 -12.32 -4.32
CA ASN A 88 16.10 -12.00 -5.75
C ASN A 88 16.85 -10.73 -6.16
N VAL A 89 16.99 -9.76 -5.24
CA VAL A 89 17.63 -8.47 -5.52
C VAL A 89 19.10 -8.67 -5.90
N ALA A 90 19.80 -9.61 -5.24
CA ALA A 90 21.19 -9.95 -5.56
C ALA A 90 21.33 -10.60 -6.95
N ALA A 91 20.26 -11.19 -7.48
CA ALA A 91 20.19 -11.76 -8.82
C ALA A 91 19.63 -10.77 -9.87
N GLY A 92 19.43 -9.49 -9.53
CA GLY A 92 18.86 -8.48 -10.42
C GLY A 92 17.36 -8.63 -10.67
N LEU A 93 16.67 -9.46 -9.88
CA LEU A 93 15.22 -9.66 -9.96
C LEU A 93 14.50 -8.82 -8.90
N PRO A 94 13.27 -8.35 -9.18
CA PRO A 94 12.44 -7.73 -8.15
C PRO A 94 12.20 -8.68 -6.97
N ARG A 95 12.25 -8.14 -5.75
CA ARG A 95 11.92 -8.86 -4.52
C ARG A 95 10.52 -9.47 -4.56
N ALA A 96 9.55 -8.77 -5.14
CA ALA A 96 8.16 -9.17 -5.16
C ALA A 96 7.65 -9.37 -6.60
N SER A 97 6.84 -10.41 -6.78
CA SER A 97 6.04 -10.64 -7.98
C SER A 97 4.63 -11.06 -7.56
N ALA A 98 3.61 -10.70 -8.33
CA ALA A 98 2.24 -10.99 -7.95
C ALA A 98 1.34 -11.21 -9.16
N VAL A 99 0.32 -12.02 -8.95
CA VAL A 99 -0.86 -12.08 -9.83
C VAL A 99 -2.11 -11.72 -9.04
N LEU A 100 -3.09 -11.18 -9.75
CA LEU A 100 -4.42 -10.90 -9.22
C LEU A 100 -5.44 -11.66 -10.06
N ILE A 101 -6.21 -12.53 -9.43
CA ILE A 101 -7.38 -13.15 -10.05
C ILE A 101 -8.60 -12.33 -9.66
N LEU A 102 -9.34 -11.89 -10.67
CA LEU A 102 -10.66 -11.29 -10.49
C LEU A 102 -11.73 -12.33 -10.80
N ASN A 103 -12.77 -12.35 -9.99
CA ASN A 103 -13.95 -13.18 -10.12
C ASN A 103 -15.18 -12.29 -10.32
N ASP A 104 -16.08 -12.76 -11.17
CA ASP A 104 -17.40 -12.18 -11.33
C ASP A 104 -18.17 -12.33 -10.02
N HIS A 105 -18.66 -11.22 -9.47
CA HIS A 105 -19.29 -11.18 -8.15
C HIS A 105 -20.60 -11.96 -8.08
N ASP A 106 -21.30 -12.16 -9.21
CA ASP A 106 -22.61 -12.81 -9.22
C ASP A 106 -22.51 -14.33 -9.42
N THR A 107 -21.54 -14.78 -10.21
CA THR A 107 -21.37 -16.19 -10.59
C THR A 107 -20.19 -16.86 -9.88
N GLY A 108 -19.26 -16.08 -9.33
CA GLY A 108 -18.00 -16.56 -8.76
C GLY A 108 -16.97 -17.02 -9.80
N TYR A 109 -17.29 -16.99 -11.10
CA TYR A 109 -16.36 -17.43 -12.14
C TYR A 109 -15.17 -16.47 -12.27
N PRO A 110 -13.93 -16.96 -12.44
CA PRO A 110 -12.81 -16.08 -12.72
C PRO A 110 -12.98 -15.41 -14.09
N LEU A 111 -12.79 -14.10 -14.12
CA LEU A 111 -12.93 -13.27 -15.33
C LEU A 111 -11.57 -12.73 -15.83
N ALA A 112 -10.56 -12.62 -14.97
CA ALA A 112 -9.23 -12.19 -15.40
C ALA A 112 -8.12 -12.64 -14.44
N CYS A 113 -6.92 -12.81 -15.00
CA CYS A 113 -5.65 -12.82 -14.28
C CYS A 113 -4.81 -11.62 -14.73
N LEU A 114 -4.34 -10.81 -13.78
CA LEU A 114 -3.53 -9.62 -14.04
C LEU A 114 -2.16 -9.77 -13.40
N GLU A 115 -1.13 -9.25 -14.05
CA GLU A 115 0.12 -8.89 -13.37
C GLU A 115 -0.21 -7.88 -12.26
N SER A 116 0.22 -8.15 -11.02
CA SER A 116 -0.26 -7.42 -9.86
C SER A 116 0.84 -6.75 -9.02
N SER A 117 2.12 -6.85 -9.40
CA SER A 117 3.17 -6.12 -8.67
C SER A 117 3.03 -4.62 -8.88
N ILE A 118 2.68 -4.17 -10.10
CA ILE A 118 2.39 -2.76 -10.40
C ILE A 118 1.14 -2.30 -9.67
N ILE A 119 0.06 -3.10 -9.68
CA ILE A 119 -1.18 -2.82 -8.93
C ILE A 119 -0.87 -2.66 -7.44
N SER A 120 -0.10 -3.59 -6.86
CA SER A 120 0.22 -3.55 -5.43
C SER A 120 1.07 -2.34 -5.05
N ALA A 121 2.05 -1.96 -5.87
CA ALA A 121 2.83 -0.75 -5.63
C ALA A 121 1.96 0.52 -5.75
N THR A 122 1.13 0.56 -6.78
CA THR A 122 0.20 1.65 -7.09
C THR A 122 -0.81 1.89 -5.96
N ARG A 123 -1.57 0.87 -5.56
CA ARG A 123 -2.56 1.01 -4.48
C ARG A 123 -1.92 1.39 -3.14
N THR A 124 -0.69 0.92 -2.89
CA THR A 124 0.06 1.28 -1.68
C THR A 124 0.43 2.76 -1.67
N ALA A 125 0.95 3.26 -2.79
CA ALA A 125 1.32 4.66 -2.93
C ALA A 125 0.11 5.61 -2.96
N ALA A 126 -0.96 5.21 -3.65
CA ALA A 126 -2.23 5.94 -3.61
C ALA A 126 -2.81 6.01 -2.19
N SER A 127 -2.76 4.91 -1.43
CA SER A 127 -3.17 4.92 -0.02
C SER A 127 -2.28 5.82 0.84
N ALA A 128 -0.96 5.82 0.61
CA ALA A 128 -0.03 6.66 1.34
C ALA A 128 -0.26 8.16 1.04
N ALA A 129 -0.45 8.52 -0.22
CA ALA A 129 -0.76 9.88 -0.63
C ALA A 129 -2.12 10.36 -0.12
N LEU A 130 -3.14 9.50 -0.14
CA LEU A 130 -4.45 9.77 0.46
C LEU A 130 -4.32 10.03 1.96
N ALA A 131 -3.64 9.14 2.69
CA ALA A 131 -3.41 9.31 4.12
C ALA A 131 -2.63 10.59 4.42
N ALA A 132 -1.57 10.88 3.65
CA ALA A 132 -0.81 12.10 3.79
C ALA A 132 -1.70 13.35 3.67
N ASP A 133 -2.56 13.42 2.65
CA ASP A 133 -3.48 14.53 2.44
C ASP A 133 -4.45 14.66 3.61
N ARG A 134 -5.18 13.57 3.92
CA ARG A 134 -6.26 13.59 4.92
C ARG A 134 -5.76 13.85 6.33
N LEU A 135 -4.61 13.28 6.70
CA LEU A 135 -4.02 13.45 8.02
C LEU A 135 -3.35 14.81 8.21
N SER A 136 -3.08 15.54 7.11
CA SER A 136 -2.44 16.86 7.17
C SER A 136 -3.41 18.05 7.17
N ARG A 137 -4.72 17.85 6.95
CA ARG A 137 -5.69 18.96 6.79
C ARG A 137 -5.88 19.84 8.03
N GLY A 138 -5.53 19.35 9.21
CA GLY A 138 -5.60 20.10 10.47
C GLY A 138 -4.29 20.75 10.92
N ARG A 139 -3.22 20.65 10.11
CA ARG A 139 -1.86 21.08 10.44
C ARG A 139 -1.22 21.84 9.27
N GLU A 140 -0.08 22.47 9.53
CA GLU A 140 0.75 23.00 8.44
C GLU A 140 1.17 21.84 7.53
N ARG A 141 1.07 22.06 6.20
CA ARG A 141 1.37 21.02 5.23
C ARG A 141 2.88 20.73 5.28
N PRO A 142 3.31 19.47 5.50
CA PRO A 142 4.72 19.11 5.53
C PRO A 142 5.51 19.61 4.32
N ARG A 143 6.65 20.27 4.57
CA ARG A 143 7.56 20.78 3.54
C ARG A 143 8.88 20.01 3.48
N ARG A 144 9.20 19.25 4.52
CA ARG A 144 10.40 18.39 4.58
C ARG A 144 9.98 16.94 4.63
N ILE A 145 10.35 16.16 3.62
CA ILE A 145 10.03 14.73 3.52
C ILE A 145 11.27 13.89 3.79
N GLY A 146 11.12 12.81 4.55
CA GLY A 146 12.19 11.84 4.80
C GLY A 146 11.81 10.44 4.37
N PHE A 147 12.72 9.73 3.70
CA PHE A 147 12.52 8.35 3.25
C PHE A 147 13.45 7.37 3.98
N PHE A 148 12.84 6.42 4.69
CA PHE A 148 13.48 5.25 5.29
C PHE A 148 13.28 4.04 4.39
N GLY A 149 14.37 3.54 3.81
CA GLY A 149 14.32 2.46 2.83
C GLY A 149 13.84 2.96 1.48
N VAL A 150 14.74 3.02 0.49
CA VAL A 150 14.50 3.75 -0.77
C VAL A 150 14.23 2.85 -1.97
N GLY A 151 13.53 1.75 -1.73
CA GLY A 151 13.14 0.80 -2.76
C GLY A 151 12.00 1.28 -3.66
N LEU A 152 11.45 0.34 -4.45
CA LEU A 152 10.35 0.58 -5.39
C LEU A 152 9.15 1.30 -4.74
N ILE A 153 8.77 0.94 -3.52
CA ILE A 153 7.61 1.51 -2.83
C ILE A 153 7.84 2.98 -2.46
N ALA A 154 9.01 3.35 -1.94
CA ALA A 154 9.36 4.75 -1.65
C ALA A 154 9.26 5.61 -2.92
N ARG A 155 9.74 5.08 -4.05
CA ARG A 155 9.64 5.76 -5.36
C ARG A 155 8.20 5.98 -5.80
N TYR A 156 7.34 4.95 -5.70
CA TYR A 156 5.93 5.07 -6.03
C TYR A 156 5.21 6.07 -5.10
N ILE A 157 5.52 6.06 -3.80
CA ILE A 157 4.93 7.01 -2.84
C ILE A 157 5.33 8.44 -3.20
N HIS A 158 6.60 8.70 -3.48
CA HIS A 158 7.06 10.00 -3.95
C HIS A 158 6.31 10.45 -5.21
N ASP A 159 6.22 9.58 -6.21
CA ASP A 159 5.52 9.84 -7.48
C ASP A 159 4.03 10.18 -7.25
N TYR A 160 3.32 9.43 -6.42
CA TYR A 160 1.92 9.71 -6.08
C TYR A 160 1.73 10.99 -5.27
N LEU A 161 2.63 11.29 -4.33
CA LEU A 161 2.61 12.55 -3.60
C LEU A 161 2.78 13.74 -4.57
N ALA A 162 3.81 13.70 -5.41
CA ALA A 162 4.08 14.75 -6.39
C ALA A 162 2.90 14.94 -7.37
N ALA A 163 2.42 13.84 -7.96
CA ALA A 163 1.31 13.86 -8.91
C ALA A 163 -0.01 14.34 -8.29
N THR A 164 -0.16 14.28 -6.96
CA THR A 164 -1.33 14.79 -6.22
C THR A 164 -1.10 16.15 -5.58
N GLY A 165 -0.08 16.89 -6.02
CA GLY A 165 0.14 18.29 -5.66
C GLY A 165 0.96 18.51 -4.39
N TRP A 166 1.67 17.50 -3.90
CA TRP A 166 2.68 17.70 -2.86
C TRP A 166 3.96 18.29 -3.44
N THR A 167 4.53 19.24 -2.71
CA THR A 167 5.81 19.87 -3.02
C THR A 167 6.62 19.97 -1.74
N PHE A 168 7.91 19.66 -1.81
CA PHE A 168 8.81 19.65 -0.66
C PHE A 168 10.02 20.56 -0.93
N ASP A 169 10.41 21.33 0.08
CA ASP A 169 11.60 22.17 0.04
C ASP A 169 12.86 21.34 0.34
N GLU A 170 12.72 20.29 1.15
CA GLU A 170 13.80 19.37 1.52
C GLU A 170 13.34 17.91 1.42
N ALA A 171 14.24 17.06 0.92
CA ALA A 171 14.08 15.62 0.86
C ALA A 171 15.27 14.90 1.50
N GLY A 172 15.03 14.26 2.64
CA GLY A 172 16.00 13.45 3.35
C GLY A 172 15.92 11.97 2.97
N ILE A 173 17.07 11.29 2.94
CA ILE A 173 17.20 9.89 2.57
C ILE A 173 17.99 9.13 3.63
N HIS A 174 17.50 7.97 4.04
CA HIS A 174 18.26 7.02 4.85
C HIS A 174 18.02 5.59 4.35
N ASP A 175 19.09 4.91 3.97
CA ASP A 175 19.10 3.51 3.60
C ASP A 175 20.42 2.88 4.05
N LEU A 176 20.40 1.59 4.39
CA LEU A 176 21.60 0.85 4.80
C LEU A 176 22.57 0.64 3.63
N SER A 177 22.06 0.69 2.39
CA SER A 177 22.85 0.63 1.18
C SER A 177 23.16 2.04 0.67
N ALA A 178 24.43 2.43 0.72
CA ALA A 178 24.90 3.71 0.16
C ALA A 178 24.62 3.80 -1.36
N GLU A 179 24.68 2.68 -2.07
CA GLU A 179 24.34 2.61 -3.51
C GLU A 179 22.86 2.96 -3.73
N TYR A 180 21.96 2.38 -2.93
CA TYR A 180 20.52 2.63 -3.07
C TYR A 180 20.18 4.06 -2.65
N ALA A 181 20.78 4.56 -1.57
CA ALA A 181 20.63 5.95 -1.16
C ALA A 181 21.07 6.93 -2.26
N GLY A 182 22.24 6.70 -2.87
CA GLY A 182 22.75 7.51 -3.99
C GLY A 182 21.83 7.45 -5.21
N GLY A 183 21.41 6.25 -5.62
CA GLY A 183 20.51 6.08 -6.77
C GLY A 183 19.13 6.73 -6.56
N PHE A 184 18.62 6.74 -5.32
CA PHE A 184 17.38 7.43 -4.98
C PHE A 184 17.55 8.95 -4.92
N ALA A 185 18.69 9.46 -4.45
CA ALA A 185 19.03 10.88 -4.49
C ALA A 185 19.07 11.40 -5.95
N ASP A 186 19.70 10.64 -6.85
CA ASP A 186 19.72 10.94 -8.28
C ASP A 186 18.31 10.92 -8.90
N TYR A 187 17.47 9.96 -8.48
CA TYR A 187 16.07 9.92 -8.89
C TYR A 187 15.30 11.17 -8.45
N LEU A 188 15.41 11.55 -7.17
CA LEU A 188 14.76 12.74 -6.64
C LEU A 188 15.24 13.99 -7.38
N GLY A 189 16.54 14.15 -7.60
CA GLY A 189 17.10 15.30 -8.31
C GLY A 189 16.53 15.46 -9.73
N ARG A 190 16.29 14.35 -10.44
CA ARG A 190 15.59 14.38 -11.75
C ARG A 190 14.09 14.66 -11.63
N ALA A 191 13.44 14.18 -10.57
CA ALA A 191 11.99 14.28 -10.41
C ALA A 191 11.54 15.65 -9.89
N THR A 192 12.33 16.31 -9.03
CA THR A 192 11.99 17.59 -8.39
C THR A 192 12.67 18.80 -9.02
N GLY A 193 13.78 18.61 -9.75
CA GLY A 193 14.61 19.70 -10.26
C GLY A 193 15.35 20.46 -9.15
N GLU A 194 15.74 21.71 -9.41
CA GLU A 194 16.52 22.56 -8.49
C GLU A 194 15.73 23.08 -7.27
N GLY A 195 14.42 22.80 -7.19
CA GLY A 195 13.53 23.34 -6.15
C GLY A 195 13.54 22.60 -4.81
N THR A 196 14.23 21.46 -4.71
CA THR A 196 14.25 20.63 -3.49
C THR A 196 15.69 20.32 -3.09
N ALA A 197 16.06 20.64 -1.84
CA ALA A 197 17.36 20.28 -1.28
C ALA A 197 17.35 18.80 -0.87
N ILE A 198 18.27 18.00 -1.43
CA ILE A 198 18.33 16.55 -1.21
C ILE A 198 19.52 16.23 -0.30
N THR A 199 19.26 15.54 0.81
CA THR A 199 20.29 15.16 1.79
C THR A 199 20.25 13.67 2.09
N VAL A 200 21.39 12.99 2.00
CA VAL A 200 21.56 11.60 2.46
C VAL A 200 22.06 11.64 3.91
N HIS A 201 21.28 11.11 4.84
CA HIS A 201 21.59 11.08 6.27
C HIS A 201 22.23 9.75 6.64
N GLU A 202 23.42 9.80 7.25
CA GLU A 202 24.09 8.60 7.78
C GLU A 202 23.36 8.04 9.00
N ARG A 203 22.79 8.91 9.85
CA ARG A 203 22.03 8.52 11.05
C ARG A 203 20.53 8.63 10.81
N ALA A 204 19.81 7.57 11.17
CA ALA A 204 18.35 7.55 11.19
C ALA A 204 17.76 8.72 12.00
N GLU A 205 18.35 9.06 13.15
CA GLU A 205 17.89 10.15 13.99
C GLU A 205 17.85 11.49 13.26
N ASP A 206 18.91 11.81 12.49
CA ASP A 206 19.02 13.10 11.81
C ASP A 206 17.92 13.24 10.75
N LEU A 207 17.61 12.15 10.05
CA LEU A 207 16.49 12.10 9.10
C LEU A 207 15.14 12.34 9.81
N VAL A 208 14.89 11.64 10.92
CA VAL A 208 13.61 11.77 11.66
C VAL A 208 13.42 13.20 12.16
N ARG A 209 14.45 13.78 12.81
CA ARG A 209 14.39 15.13 13.36
C ARG A 209 14.28 16.22 12.28
N GLY A 210 14.78 15.96 11.08
CA GLY A 210 14.75 16.88 9.95
C GLY A 210 13.46 16.84 9.12
N SER A 211 12.56 15.87 9.34
CA SER A 211 11.42 15.61 8.45
C SER A 211 10.07 15.86 9.11
N ASP A 212 9.18 16.54 8.41
CA ASP A 212 7.78 16.78 8.82
C ASP A 212 6.85 15.65 8.35
N LEU A 213 7.18 15.03 7.22
CA LEU A 213 6.55 13.83 6.68
C LEU A 213 7.61 12.72 6.54
N LEU A 214 7.43 11.61 7.23
CA LEU A 214 8.32 10.45 7.16
C LEU A 214 7.66 9.31 6.41
N VAL A 215 8.40 8.67 5.51
CA VAL A 215 7.97 7.48 4.77
C VAL A 215 8.87 6.32 5.16
N PHE A 216 8.32 5.34 5.87
CA PHE A 216 9.01 4.08 6.14
C PHE A 216 8.55 3.02 5.12
N ALA A 217 9.47 2.58 4.28
CA ALA A 217 9.27 1.57 3.24
C ALA A 217 10.42 0.54 3.22
N THR A 218 10.91 0.16 4.40
CA THR A 218 12.02 -0.79 4.57
C THR A 218 11.57 -2.24 4.36
N THR A 219 12.52 -3.17 4.50
CA THR A 219 12.26 -4.62 4.53
C THR A 219 12.48 -5.23 5.91
N SER A 220 12.56 -4.41 6.97
CA SER A 220 12.88 -4.91 8.30
C SER A 220 11.87 -5.93 8.81
N GLY A 221 12.36 -6.99 9.45
CA GLY A 221 11.55 -7.97 10.16
C GLY A 221 11.23 -7.58 11.61
N THR A 222 11.93 -6.59 12.15
CA THR A 222 11.85 -6.18 13.56
C THR A 222 12.03 -4.66 13.72
N PRO A 223 11.46 -4.05 14.75
CA PRO A 223 11.69 -2.63 15.07
C PRO A 223 13.17 -2.26 15.17
N HIS A 224 13.52 -1.07 14.69
CA HIS A 224 14.89 -0.51 14.73
C HIS A 224 14.94 0.99 15.02
N VAL A 225 13.80 1.69 15.01
CA VAL A 225 13.66 3.05 15.52
C VAL A 225 12.89 3.00 16.84
N SER A 226 13.56 3.32 17.94
CA SER A 226 13.05 3.05 19.29
C SER A 226 12.93 4.25 20.22
N ASP A 227 13.51 5.40 19.89
CA ASP A 227 13.49 6.58 20.76
C ASP A 227 12.34 7.54 20.36
N PRO A 228 11.28 7.67 21.18
CA PRO A 228 10.18 8.59 20.90
C PRO A 228 10.62 10.05 20.84
N ALA A 229 11.72 10.43 21.49
CA ALA A 229 12.21 11.81 21.52
C ALA A 229 12.69 12.31 20.15
N TRP A 230 12.90 11.40 19.17
CA TRP A 230 13.20 11.78 17.79
C TRP A 230 12.01 12.44 17.10
N PHE A 231 10.78 12.13 17.55
CA PHE A 231 9.53 12.59 16.97
C PHE A 231 8.89 13.75 17.76
N ALA A 232 9.63 14.40 18.67
CA ALA A 232 9.10 15.44 19.56
C ALA A 232 8.51 16.67 18.83
N HIS A 233 8.79 16.85 17.54
CA HIS A 233 8.20 17.87 16.66
C HIS A 233 6.88 17.45 16.01
N ASN A 234 6.30 16.30 16.41
CA ASN A 234 4.98 15.81 16.01
C ASN A 234 4.80 15.58 14.49
N PRO A 235 5.74 14.90 13.80
CA PRO A 235 5.64 14.67 12.36
C PRO A 235 4.45 13.77 12.00
N LEU A 236 4.12 13.76 10.73
CA LEU A 236 3.29 12.72 10.13
C LEU A 236 4.18 11.58 9.64
N VAL A 237 3.85 10.34 9.98
CA VAL A 237 4.62 9.15 9.61
C VAL A 237 3.75 8.20 8.79
N LEU A 238 4.15 7.93 7.55
CA LEU A 238 3.60 6.89 6.70
C LEU A 238 4.42 5.61 6.93
N HIS A 239 3.95 4.77 7.84
CA HIS A 239 4.63 3.56 8.30
C HIS A 239 4.21 2.34 7.47
N VAL A 240 4.63 2.32 6.20
CA VAL A 240 4.17 1.36 5.19
C VAL A 240 4.84 -0.02 5.32
N SER A 241 6.06 -0.09 5.84
CA SER A 241 6.76 -1.36 6.10
C SER A 241 6.36 -2.05 7.42
N LEU A 242 5.63 -1.35 8.30
CA LEU A 242 4.91 -1.85 9.48
C LEU A 242 5.76 -2.43 10.61
N ARG A 243 7.09 -2.46 10.51
CA ARG A 243 7.99 -3.14 11.46
C ARG A 243 9.20 -2.29 11.82
N ASP A 244 9.11 -0.99 11.61
CA ASP A 244 10.24 -0.09 11.76
C ASP A 244 10.31 0.49 13.17
N LEU A 245 9.13 0.77 13.73
CA LEU A 245 8.97 1.51 14.98
C LEU A 245 8.81 0.57 16.18
N SER A 246 9.42 0.89 17.31
CA SER A 246 9.25 0.12 18.53
C SER A 246 7.87 0.34 19.17
N PRO A 247 7.42 -0.54 20.09
CA PRO A 247 6.24 -0.30 20.91
C PRO A 247 6.22 1.06 21.59
N GLU A 248 7.35 1.54 22.10
CA GLU A 248 7.47 2.82 22.81
C GLU A 248 7.12 4.00 21.88
N VAL A 249 7.58 3.97 20.63
CA VAL A 249 7.26 5.00 19.62
C VAL A 249 5.78 4.96 19.25
N VAL A 250 5.22 3.76 19.05
CA VAL A 250 3.79 3.55 18.76
C VAL A 250 2.92 4.09 19.90
N LEU A 251 3.25 3.75 21.15
CA LEU A 251 2.49 4.16 22.34
C LEU A 251 2.58 5.67 22.64
N ALA A 252 3.65 6.33 22.21
CA ALA A 252 3.83 7.78 22.34
C ALA A 252 3.13 8.59 21.23
N SER A 253 2.49 7.93 20.26
CA SER A 253 1.93 8.54 19.06
C SER A 253 0.41 8.39 18.99
N ALA A 254 -0.21 9.11 18.06
CA ALA A 254 -1.56 8.82 17.60
C ALA A 254 -1.50 7.86 16.41
N ASN A 255 -2.21 6.74 16.49
CA ASN A 255 -2.12 5.66 15.50
C ASN A 255 -3.40 5.56 14.67
N VAL A 256 -3.27 5.81 13.38
CA VAL A 256 -4.32 5.59 12.37
C VAL A 256 -3.94 4.36 11.55
N VAL A 257 -4.91 3.47 11.32
CA VAL A 257 -4.71 2.22 10.57
C VAL A 257 -5.64 2.12 9.37
N ASP A 258 -5.38 1.17 8.45
CA ASP A 258 -6.38 0.81 7.44
C ASP A 258 -7.46 -0.11 8.00
N ASP A 259 -7.06 -1.14 8.75
CA ASP A 259 -7.94 -2.06 9.47
C ASP A 259 -7.29 -2.49 10.80
N VAL A 260 -8.04 -2.39 11.89
CA VAL A 260 -7.53 -2.67 13.25
C VAL A 260 -7.11 -4.13 13.37
N GLU A 261 -7.93 -5.06 12.89
CA GLU A 261 -7.66 -6.49 13.05
C GLU A 261 -6.48 -6.98 12.23
N HIS A 262 -6.19 -6.36 11.08
CA HIS A 262 -5.06 -6.70 10.23
C HIS A 262 -3.77 -6.08 10.74
N CYS A 263 -3.81 -4.80 11.15
CA CYS A 263 -2.63 -4.11 11.63
C CYS A 263 -2.06 -4.66 12.93
N LEU A 264 -2.87 -5.33 13.77
CA LEU A 264 -2.44 -5.89 15.05
C LEU A 264 -2.14 -7.39 14.97
N LYS A 265 -1.48 -7.83 13.89
CA LYS A 265 -1.05 -9.22 13.68
C LYS A 265 0.34 -9.31 13.07
N ALA A 266 0.86 -10.52 12.95
CA ALA A 266 2.08 -10.85 12.21
C ALA A 266 3.32 -10.03 12.63
N ASP A 267 3.41 -9.69 13.91
CA ASP A 267 4.55 -8.98 14.52
C ASP A 267 4.84 -7.63 13.85
N THR A 268 3.79 -6.92 13.43
CA THR A 268 3.88 -5.48 13.15
C THR A 268 4.18 -4.70 14.43
N SER A 269 4.67 -3.47 14.30
CA SER A 269 4.91 -2.59 15.44
C SER A 269 3.67 -2.40 16.32
N LEU A 270 2.47 -2.33 15.74
CA LEU A 270 1.22 -2.25 16.49
C LEU A 270 0.87 -3.56 17.20
N HIS A 271 1.12 -4.72 16.58
CA HIS A 271 0.94 -6.02 17.25
C HIS A 271 1.89 -6.15 18.45
N LEU A 272 3.15 -5.75 18.30
CA LEU A 272 4.12 -5.74 19.39
C LEU A 272 3.72 -4.77 20.50
N ALA A 273 3.16 -3.61 20.16
CA ALA A 273 2.60 -2.68 21.14
C ALA A 273 1.42 -3.28 21.91
N GLU A 274 0.48 -3.95 21.23
CA GLU A 274 -0.62 -4.67 21.88
C GLU A 274 -0.12 -5.74 22.83
N GLN A 275 0.86 -6.55 22.41
CA GLN A 275 1.46 -7.57 23.27
C GLN A 275 2.12 -6.97 24.51
N ALA A 276 2.75 -5.80 24.37
CA ALA A 276 3.44 -5.12 25.47
C ALA A 276 2.49 -4.56 26.54
N VAL A 277 1.33 -4.02 26.14
CA VAL A 277 0.39 -3.35 27.06
C VAL A 277 -0.89 -4.15 27.34
N GLY A 278 -1.15 -5.23 26.60
CA GLY A 278 -2.31 -6.10 26.75
C GLY A 278 -3.65 -5.48 26.32
N HIS A 279 -3.64 -4.35 25.60
CA HIS A 279 -4.83 -3.66 25.14
C HIS A 279 -4.59 -2.90 23.83
N ARG A 280 -5.68 -2.48 23.16
CA ARG A 280 -5.64 -1.76 21.87
C ARG A 280 -5.93 -0.26 21.96
N GLY A 281 -6.04 0.29 23.17
CA GLY A 281 -6.40 1.70 23.40
C GLY A 281 -5.44 2.76 22.83
N PHE A 282 -4.30 2.36 22.26
CA PHE A 282 -3.37 3.23 21.55
C PHE A 282 -3.72 3.42 20.05
N VAL A 283 -4.73 2.70 19.53
CA VAL A 283 -5.25 2.89 18.17
C VAL A 283 -6.36 3.93 18.21
N ASP A 284 -6.12 5.09 17.59
CA ASP A 284 -7.06 6.23 17.60
C ASP A 284 -8.21 6.04 16.60
N GLY A 285 -7.99 5.26 15.54
CA GLY A 285 -9.03 4.90 14.58
C GLY A 285 -8.48 4.46 13.23
N THR A 286 -9.38 4.35 12.27
CA THR A 286 -9.06 3.96 10.90
C THR A 286 -8.93 5.17 9.98
N LEU A 287 -8.36 4.98 8.79
CA LEU A 287 -8.37 6.00 7.74
C LEU A 287 -9.80 6.34 7.32
N ASP A 288 -10.75 5.38 7.34
CA ASP A 288 -12.16 5.68 7.09
C ASP A 288 -12.77 6.61 8.15
N ASP A 289 -12.40 6.46 9.42
CA ASP A 289 -12.84 7.39 10.47
C ASP A 289 -12.38 8.82 10.19
N VAL A 290 -11.18 9.00 9.64
CA VAL A 290 -10.68 10.31 9.20
C VAL A 290 -11.43 10.79 7.95
N LEU A 291 -11.65 9.90 6.97
CA LEU A 291 -12.37 10.22 5.73
C LEU A 291 -13.83 10.61 5.94
N THR A 292 -14.44 10.13 7.02
CA THR A 292 -15.84 10.39 7.40
C THR A 292 -15.99 11.43 8.52
N GLY A 293 -14.87 11.95 9.04
CA GLY A 293 -14.86 12.97 10.10
C GLY A 293 -15.17 12.44 11.50
N ARG A 294 -15.21 11.12 11.71
CA ARG A 294 -15.33 10.50 13.04
C ARG A 294 -14.05 10.61 13.85
N LEU A 295 -12.89 10.71 13.19
CA LEU A 295 -11.60 10.98 13.80
C LEU A 295 -11.00 12.26 13.22
N THR A 296 -10.67 13.21 14.09
CA THR A 296 -9.81 14.35 13.73
C THR A 296 -8.40 14.05 14.22
N PRO A 297 -7.38 14.00 13.33
CA PRO A 297 -6.01 13.73 13.74
C PRO A 297 -5.51 14.78 14.73
N PRO A 298 -4.88 14.37 15.84
CA PRO A 298 -4.33 15.32 16.82
C PRO A 298 -3.16 16.11 16.22
N THR A 299 -2.83 17.25 16.81
CA THR A 299 -1.70 18.11 16.39
C THR A 299 -0.61 18.23 17.46
N ASP A 300 -0.85 17.68 18.65
CA ASP A 300 -0.01 17.79 19.85
C ASP A 300 0.91 16.57 20.06
N ARG A 301 0.83 15.55 19.21
CA ARG A 301 1.69 14.36 19.18
C ARG A 301 1.93 13.86 17.75
N PRO A 302 2.93 13.00 17.51
CA PRO A 302 3.15 12.41 16.19
C PRO A 302 1.92 11.63 15.73
N VAL A 303 1.64 11.67 14.43
CA VAL A 303 0.57 10.86 13.82
C VAL A 303 1.21 9.81 12.95
N ILE A 304 0.92 8.54 13.23
CA ILE A 304 1.43 7.41 12.47
C ILE A 304 0.28 6.77 11.72
N PHE A 305 0.38 6.71 10.40
CA PHE A 305 -0.46 5.88 9.56
C PHE A 305 0.23 4.54 9.29
N SER A 306 -0.32 3.44 9.80
CA SER A 306 0.20 2.09 9.57
C SER A 306 -0.81 1.26 8.77
N PRO A 307 -0.68 1.16 7.43
CA PRO A 307 -1.56 0.34 6.60
C PRO A 307 -1.03 -1.10 6.44
N PHE A 308 -1.74 -2.11 6.95
CA PHE A 308 -1.37 -3.52 6.72
C PHE A 308 -1.37 -3.89 5.23
N GLY A 309 -2.29 -3.29 4.47
CA GLY A 309 -2.59 -3.61 3.09
C GLY A 309 -3.75 -4.58 2.99
N LEU A 310 -4.88 -4.09 2.48
CA LEU A 310 -6.11 -4.87 2.34
C LEU A 310 -6.25 -5.42 0.92
N GLY A 311 -6.75 -6.66 0.79
CA GLY A 311 -7.03 -7.28 -0.51
C GLY A 311 -8.08 -6.50 -1.30
N VAL A 312 -9.01 -5.82 -0.61
CA VAL A 312 -10.02 -4.95 -1.24
C VAL A 312 -9.41 -3.81 -2.06
N LEU A 313 -8.24 -3.28 -1.66
CA LEU A 313 -7.55 -2.23 -2.40
C LEU A 313 -6.92 -2.77 -3.69
N ASP A 314 -6.38 -4.00 -3.64
CA ASP A 314 -5.84 -4.67 -4.82
C ASP A 314 -6.96 -4.99 -5.82
N LEU A 315 -8.12 -5.44 -5.33
CA LEU A 315 -9.29 -5.70 -6.17
C LEU A 315 -9.89 -4.43 -6.79
N ALA A 316 -10.02 -3.35 -6.02
CA ALA A 316 -10.56 -2.10 -6.53
C ALA A 316 -9.70 -1.54 -7.68
N VAL A 317 -8.38 -1.48 -7.50
CA VAL A 317 -7.47 -1.04 -8.56
C VAL A 317 -7.39 -2.05 -9.70
N GLY A 318 -7.39 -3.35 -9.41
CA GLY A 318 -7.41 -4.40 -10.44
C GLY A 318 -8.66 -4.35 -11.32
N LYS A 319 -9.83 -4.11 -10.73
CA LYS A 319 -11.09 -3.92 -11.46
C LYS A 319 -11.08 -2.66 -12.31
N HIS A 320 -10.54 -1.55 -11.78
CA HIS A 320 -10.32 -0.33 -12.56
C HIS A 320 -9.44 -0.57 -13.80
N VAL A 321 -8.34 -1.33 -13.64
CA VAL A 321 -7.48 -1.74 -14.77
C VAL A 321 -8.24 -2.61 -15.76
N TYR A 322 -8.93 -3.64 -15.28
CA TYR A 322 -9.73 -4.54 -16.13
C TYR A 322 -10.76 -3.76 -16.96
N ASP A 323 -11.52 -2.86 -16.33
CA ASP A 323 -12.54 -2.05 -16.99
C ASP A 323 -11.93 -1.08 -18.00
N THR A 324 -10.77 -0.49 -17.69
CA THR A 324 -10.03 0.38 -18.61
C THR A 324 -9.58 -0.38 -19.86
N VAL A 325 -8.97 -1.55 -19.69
CA VAL A 325 -8.51 -2.40 -20.81
C VAL A 325 -9.71 -2.89 -21.64
N ARG A 326 -10.80 -3.26 -20.97
CA ARG A 326 -12.07 -3.64 -21.63
C ARG A 326 -12.67 -2.51 -22.45
N ALA A 327 -12.73 -1.31 -21.90
CA ALA A 327 -13.26 -0.14 -22.59
C ALA A 327 -12.42 0.24 -23.82
N ALA A 328 -11.11 -0.03 -23.79
CA ALA A 328 -10.22 0.13 -24.92
C ALA A 328 -10.37 -0.95 -26.01
N GLY A 329 -11.10 -2.05 -25.74
CA GLY A 329 -11.22 -3.19 -26.65
C GLY A 329 -9.99 -4.11 -26.66
N ASP A 330 -9.11 -3.98 -25.66
CA ASP A 330 -7.79 -4.62 -25.63
C ASP A 330 -7.74 -5.84 -24.70
N LEU A 331 -8.88 -6.40 -24.29
CA LEU A 331 -8.89 -7.58 -23.41
C LEU A 331 -8.32 -8.81 -24.15
N PRO A 332 -7.21 -9.38 -23.65
CA PRO A 332 -6.63 -10.58 -24.24
C PRO A 332 -7.36 -11.80 -23.69
N ILE A 333 -8.44 -12.18 -24.38
CA ILE A 333 -9.25 -13.35 -24.01
C ILE A 333 -8.47 -14.64 -24.29
N VAL A 334 -8.49 -15.55 -23.32
CA VAL A 334 -8.02 -16.92 -23.49
C VAL A 334 -9.19 -17.75 -24.02
N GLU A 335 -9.13 -18.07 -25.30
CA GLU A 335 -10.13 -18.92 -25.96
C GLU A 335 -10.21 -20.30 -25.29
N ASP A 336 -11.43 -20.84 -25.20
CA ASP A 336 -11.71 -22.16 -24.60
C ASP A 336 -11.15 -22.37 -23.17
N PHE A 337 -11.01 -21.29 -22.39
CA PHE A 337 -10.51 -21.41 -21.01
C PHE A 337 -11.45 -22.26 -20.12
N PHE A 338 -12.76 -22.12 -20.30
CA PHE A 338 -13.76 -22.97 -19.66
C PHE A 338 -14.38 -23.92 -20.69
N HIS A 339 -13.84 -25.13 -20.78
CA HIS A 339 -14.18 -26.10 -21.82
C HIS A 339 -15.60 -26.70 -21.70
N GLU A 340 -16.02 -27.06 -20.49
CA GLU A 340 -17.31 -27.72 -20.25
C GLU A 340 -18.13 -26.93 -19.22
N LEU A 341 -19.15 -26.21 -19.73
CA LEU A 341 -20.04 -25.37 -18.92
C LEU A 341 -21.41 -26.02 -18.68
N ARG A 342 -21.69 -27.13 -19.37
CA ARG A 342 -22.93 -27.88 -19.23
C ARG A 342 -22.69 -29.06 -18.29
N ARG A 343 -23.64 -29.30 -17.40
CA ARG A 343 -23.56 -30.39 -16.41
C ARG A 343 -23.42 -31.79 -17.03
N TYR A 344 -23.79 -31.98 -18.30
CA TYR A 344 -23.90 -33.29 -18.93
C TYR A 344 -23.35 -33.34 -20.38
N GLY A 345 -22.54 -32.36 -20.80
CA GLY A 345 -22.15 -32.16 -22.21
C GLY A 345 -23.18 -31.41 -23.05
#